data_AF-G9ER51-F1
#
_entry.id   AF-G9ER51-F1
#
_cell.length_a   1.000
_cell.length_b   1.000
_cell.length_c   1.000
_cell.angle_alpha   90.00
_cell.angle_beta   90.00
_cell.angle_gamma   90.00
#
_symmetry.space_group_name_H-M   'P 1'
#
loop_
_entity.id
_entity.type
_entity.pdbx_description
1 polymer ?
#
loop_
_entity_poly.entity_id
_entity_poly.type
_entity_poly.pdbx_seq_one_letter_code
_entity_poly.pdbx_strand_id
1 'polypeptide(L)' 'MPYCMYFSKNYAIHGSYEVPNYNASHGCVRLIPSDARWLSRNFMKIGTKVIIKPY' A
#
# COMPACT_ATOMS: atom_id res chain seq x y z
N MET A 1 10.23 -0.48 2.69
CA MET A 1 8.83 -0.92 2.45
C MET A 1 8.31 -1.73 3.66
N PRO A 2 8.12 -1.13 4.84
CA PRO A 2 7.48 -1.82 5.97
C PRO A 2 6.05 -2.24 5.65
N TYR A 3 5.61 -3.37 6.23
CA TYR A 3 4.25 -3.93 6.10
C TYR A 3 3.81 -4.10 4.63
N CYS A 4 4.66 -4.71 3.81
CA CYS A 4 4.39 -4.89 2.38
C CYS A 4 3.27 -5.89 2.13
N MET A 5 2.22 -5.47 1.41
CA MET A 5 1.04 -6.28 1.07
C MET A 5 0.85 -6.29 -0.44
N TYR A 6 1.31 -7.37 -1.10
CA TYR A 6 1.21 -7.53 -2.55
C TYR A 6 -0.22 -7.80 -2.99
N PHE A 7 -0.63 -7.14 -4.07
CA PHE A 7 -1.96 -7.34 -4.67
C PHE A 7 -1.92 -7.64 -6.17
N SER A 8 -0.80 -7.39 -6.86
CA SER A 8 -0.63 -7.78 -8.27
C SER A 8 0.84 -7.88 -8.64
N LYS A 9 1.35 -9.08 -8.91
CA LYS A 9 2.76 -9.32 -9.31
C LYS A 9 3.76 -8.50 -8.45
N ASN A 10 4.27 -7.40 -9.00
CA ASN A 10 5.28 -6.53 -8.38
C ASN A 10 4.68 -5.26 -7.71
N TYR A 11 3.37 -5.15 -7.63
CA TYR A 11 2.65 -4.04 -7.01
C TYR A 11 2.14 -4.41 -5.61
N ALA A 12 2.37 -3.50 -4.67
CA ALA A 12 2.01 -3.66 -3.28
C ALA A 12 1.48 -2.36 -2.67
N ILE A 13 0.72 -2.52 -1.59
CA ILE A 13 0.46 -1.46 -0.61
C ILE A 13 1.53 -1.60 0.47
N HIS A 14 2.25 -0.54 0.80
CA HIS A 14 3.30 -0.59 1.82
C HIS A 14 3.53 0.75 2.51
N GLY A 15 4.15 0.71 3.69
CA GLY A 15 4.57 1.92 4.40
C GLY A 15 5.76 2.61 3.74
N SER A 16 5.79 3.94 3.80
CA SER A 16 6.85 4.84 3.36
C SER A 16 6.94 6.03 4.32
N TYR A 17 8.15 6.55 4.58
CA TYR A 17 8.32 7.79 5.36
C TYR A 17 8.08 9.04 4.51
N GLU A 18 8.05 8.89 3.19
CA GLU A 18 7.75 9.94 2.22
C GLU A 18 6.44 9.60 1.51
N VAL A 19 5.40 10.39 1.80
CA VAL A 19 4.04 10.29 1.25
C VAL A 19 3.56 11.71 0.89
N PRO A 20 4.06 12.29 -0.22
CA PRO A 20 3.64 13.62 -0.64
C PRO A 20 2.21 13.61 -1.17
N ASN A 21 1.63 14.80 -1.38
CA ASN A 21 0.28 14.98 -1.94
C ASN A 21 0.19 14.76 -3.47
N TYR A 22 1.18 14.07 -4.06
CA TYR A 22 1.23 13.69 -5.46
C TYR A 22 1.80 12.26 -5.61
N ASN A 23 1.59 11.66 -6.78
CA ASN A 23 2.09 10.32 -7.07
C ASN A 23 3.63 10.31 -7.16
N ALA A 24 4.30 9.72 -6.16
CA ALA A 24 5.76 9.73 -6.04
C ALA A 24 6.39 8.32 -5.92
N SER A 25 5.66 7.29 -6.37
CA SER A 25 6.14 5.90 -6.34
C SER A 25 6.43 5.39 -7.76
N HIS A 26 7.11 4.24 -7.85
CA HIS A 26 7.26 3.48 -9.10
C HIS A 26 6.04 2.59 -9.40
N GLY A 27 4.86 2.96 -8.90
CA GLY A 27 3.58 2.27 -9.12
C GLY A 27 2.95 1.59 -7.90
N CYS A 28 3.71 1.36 -6.82
CA CYS A 28 3.13 0.90 -5.55
C CYS A 28 2.30 1.98 -4.85
N VAL A 29 1.38 1.56 -3.98
CA VAL A 29 0.59 2.48 -3.15
C VAL A 29 1.30 2.68 -1.82
N ARG A 30 1.75 3.91 -1.56
CA ARG A 30 2.48 4.28 -0.35
C ARG A 30 1.50 4.80 0.72
N LEU A 31 1.65 4.31 1.93
CA LEU A 31 0.97 4.79 3.14
C LEU A 31 2.02 5.24 4.16
N ILE A 32 1.62 6.05 5.14
CA ILE A 32 2.49 6.26 6.31
C ILE A 32 2.63 4.94 7.09
N PRO A 33 3.75 4.71 7.82
CA PRO A 33 4.03 3.39 8.41
C PRO A 33 2.99 2.92 9.44
N SER A 34 2.36 3.84 10.18
CA SER A 34 1.27 3.53 11.12
C SER A 34 0.07 2.91 10.42
N ASP A 35 -0.33 3.48 9.28
CA ASP A 35 -1.51 3.05 8.54
C ASP A 35 -1.24 1.73 7.84
N ALA A 36 -0.05 1.59 7.23
CA ALA A 36 0.38 0.31 6.64
C ALA A 36 0.38 -0.82 7.69
N ARG A 37 0.86 -0.54 8.92
CA ARG A 37 0.82 -1.47 10.04
C ARG A 37 -0.61 -1.84 10.43
N TRP A 38 -1.49 -0.85 10.53
CA TRP A 38 -2.88 -1.09 10.91
C TRP A 38 -3.57 -1.94 9.84
N LEU A 39 -3.40 -1.57 8.57
CA LEU A 39 -4.01 -2.25 7.44
C LEU A 39 -3.55 -3.71 7.37
N SER A 40 -2.25 -3.96 7.53
CA SER A 40 -1.67 -5.32 7.47
C SER A 40 -2.10 -6.23 8.62
N ARG A 41 -2.50 -5.66 9.77
CA ARG A 41 -2.86 -6.44 10.97
C ARG A 41 -4.35 -6.61 11.12
N ASN A 42 -5.14 -5.63 10.70
CA ASN A 42 -6.55 -5.54 11.06
C ASN A 42 -7.50 -5.67 9.87
N PHE A 43 -7.04 -5.44 8.64
CA PHE A 43 -7.91 -5.37 7.46
C PHE A 43 -7.48 -6.29 6.32
N MET A 44 -6.28 -6.08 5.77
CA MET A 44 -5.81 -6.84 4.61
C MET A 44 -5.44 -8.26 4.99
N LYS A 45 -5.99 -9.21 4.23
CA LYS A 45 -5.68 -10.63 4.28
C LYS A 45 -5.37 -11.10 2.86
N ILE A 46 -4.75 -12.27 2.73
CA ILE A 46 -4.59 -12.91 1.41
C ILE A 46 -5.97 -13.11 0.80
N GLY A 47 -6.16 -12.65 -0.44
CA GLY A 47 -7.45 -12.66 -1.14
C GLY A 47 -8.29 -11.39 -0.98
N THR A 48 -7.87 -10.39 -0.20
CA THR A 48 -8.53 -9.08 -0.16
C THR A 48 -8.49 -8.43 -1.56
N LYS A 49 -9.66 -8.08 -2.08
CA LYS A 49 -9.79 -7.41 -3.39
C LYS A 49 -9.28 -5.97 -3.31
N VAL A 50 -8.35 -5.62 -4.17
CA VAL A 50 -7.84 -4.25 -4.34
C VAL A 50 -8.33 -3.70 -5.68
N ILE A 51 -8.97 -2.53 -5.66
CA ILE A 51 -9.49 -1.85 -6.86
C ILE A 51 -8.77 -0.51 -6.98
N ILE A 52 -7.99 -0.33 -8.05
CA ILE A 52 -7.32 0.92 -8.38
C ILE A 52 -8.17 1.67 -9.41
N LYS A 53 -8.52 2.93 -9.12
CA LYS A 53 -9.29 3.81 -10.02
C LYS A 53 -8.38 4.90 -10.60
N PRO A 54 -8.69 5.42 -11.80
CA PRO A 54 -8.02 6.62 -12.31
C PRO A 54 -8.30 7.82 -11.39
N TYR A 55 -7.39 8.80 -11.43
CA TYR A 55 -7.53 10.10 -10.77
C TYR A 55 -8.37 11.07 -11.62
#